data_AF-A0A528X3E7-F1
#
_entry.id   AF-A0A528X3E7-F1
#
_cell.length_a   1.000
_cell.length_b   1.000
_cell.length_c   1.000
_cell.angle_alpha   90.00
_cell.angle_beta   90.00
_cell.angle_gamma   90.00
#
_symmetry.space_group_name_H-M   'P 1'
#
loop_
_entity.id
_entity.type
_entity.pdbx_description
1 polymer ?
#
loop_
_entity_poly.entity_id
_entity_poly.type
_entity_poly.pdbx_seq_one_letter_code
_entity_poly.pdbx_strand_id
1 'polypeptide(L)' 'QKIIGYFNIIWDDAEDLARLAETSHPRVRIDTSGLSPAATELANLLAESIEKLDEAELRRLSASIRAALGRRG' A
#
# COMPACT_ATOMS: atom_id res chain seq x y z
N GLN A 1 6.15 -23.16 27.57
CA GLN A 1 6.11 -22.02 28.52
C GLN A 1 6.53 -20.76 27.74
N LYS A 2 5.71 -19.68 27.82
CA LYS A 2 5.67 -18.35 27.14
C LYS A 2 6.94 -17.89 26.37
N ILE A 3 6.86 -17.26 25.18
CA ILE A 3 6.36 -15.89 24.88
C ILE A 3 5.83 -15.81 23.42
N ILE A 4 4.88 -14.90 23.20
CA ILE A 4 3.98 -14.72 22.04
C ILE A 4 4.47 -13.63 21.09
N GLY A 5 4.47 -13.93 19.79
CA GLY A 5 4.03 -13.09 18.65
C GLY A 5 4.67 -11.73 18.39
N TYR A 6 5.55 -11.65 17.39
CA TYR A 6 5.67 -10.47 16.53
C TYR A 6 5.81 -10.91 15.07
N PHE A 7 4.65 -11.21 14.48
CA PHE A 7 4.50 -11.43 13.05
C PHE A 7 4.79 -10.12 12.31
N ASN A 8 5.61 -10.24 11.27
CA ASN A 8 5.48 -9.48 10.02
C ASN A 8 6.02 -8.04 9.98
N ILE A 9 7.01 -7.72 10.83
CA ILE A 9 7.94 -6.60 10.64
C ILE A 9 9.21 -7.17 10.00
N ILE A 10 9.13 -7.54 8.72
CA ILE A 10 10.31 -7.87 7.90
C ILE A 10 10.08 -7.19 6.55
N TRP A 11 10.13 -5.86 6.57
CA TRP A 11 10.34 -4.97 5.43
C TRP A 11 10.85 -3.65 6.02
N ASP A 12 11.81 -3.76 6.94
CA ASP A 12 12.84 -2.72 7.05
C ASP A 12 13.82 -3.08 5.94
N ASP A 13 13.86 -2.21 4.94
CA ASP A 13 14.84 -2.05 3.86
C ASP A 13 14.09 -1.62 2.59
N ALA A 14 13.85 -0.31 2.49
CA ALA A 14 13.39 0.34 1.26
C ALA A 14 14.54 0.51 0.24
N GLU A 15 15.52 -0.38 0.25
CA GLU A 15 16.65 -0.39 -0.68
C GLU A 15 16.53 -1.58 -1.64
N ASP A 16 15.72 -1.41 -2.68
CA ASP A 16 15.97 -1.97 -4.02
C ASP A 16 14.91 -1.55 -5.07
N LEU A 17 14.26 -0.40 -4.92
CA LEU A 17 13.26 0.08 -5.89
C LEU A 17 13.86 1.05 -6.94
N ALA A 18 15.09 0.81 -7.40
CA ALA A 18 15.71 1.63 -8.45
C ALA A 18 16.46 0.85 -9.54
N ARG A 19 16.35 -0.49 -9.59
CA ARG A 19 16.98 -1.27 -10.66
C ARG A 19 16.12 -2.44 -11.13
N LEU A 20 14.97 -2.14 -11.73
CA LEU A 20 14.22 -3.06 -12.60
C LEU A 20 13.15 -2.32 -13.42
N ALA A 21 13.50 -1.17 -13.99
CA ALA A 21 12.69 -0.48 -14.99
C ALA A 21 12.59 -1.25 -16.34
N GLU A 22 13.07 -2.50 -16.45
CA GLU A 22 13.31 -3.15 -17.74
C GLU A 22 12.57 -4.47 -18.01
N THR A 23 11.67 -4.93 -17.15
CA THR A 23 10.97 -6.19 -17.47
C THR A 23 9.53 -6.18 -16.98
N SER A 24 8.64 -5.63 -17.81
CA SER A 24 7.18 -5.74 -17.70
C SER A 24 6.62 -5.21 -16.36
N HIS A 25 6.41 -3.90 -16.26
CA HIS A 25 5.67 -3.28 -15.14
C HIS A 25 4.25 -3.87 -15.07
N PRO A 26 3.94 -4.77 -14.11
CA PRO A 26 2.57 -5.20 -13.91
C PRO A 26 1.85 -4.01 -13.27
N ARG A 27 1.02 -3.30 -14.04
CA ARG A 27 0.15 -2.25 -13.49
C ARG A 27 -0.83 -2.93 -12.54
N VAL A 28 -0.64 -2.75 -11.24
CA VAL A 28 -1.62 -3.16 -10.23
C VAL A 28 -2.93 -2.44 -10.54
N ARG A 29 -3.98 -3.22 -10.82
CA ARG A 29 -5.34 -2.70 -11.02
C ARG A 29 -6.13 -2.83 -9.74
N ILE A 30 -6.70 -1.73 -9.26
CA ILE A 30 -7.67 -1.72 -8.18
C ILE A 30 -9.05 -1.82 -8.83
N ASP A 31 -9.73 -2.96 -8.67
CA ASP A 31 -11.10 -3.11 -9.17
C ASP A 31 -12.08 -2.44 -8.20
N THR A 32 -12.80 -1.45 -8.69
CA THR A 32 -13.83 -0.72 -7.94
C THR A 32 -15.24 -0.96 -8.47
N SER A 33 -15.42 -1.96 -9.35
CA SER A 33 -16.71 -2.36 -9.91
C SER A 33 -17.69 -2.73 -8.79
N GLY A 34 -18.85 -2.09 -8.77
CA GLY A 34 -19.87 -2.31 -7.74
C GLY A 34 -19.55 -1.70 -6.37
N LEU A 35 -18.44 -0.97 -6.21
CA LEU A 35 -18.14 -0.20 -5.00
C LEU A 35 -18.75 1.21 -5.07
N SER A 36 -18.68 1.93 -3.94
CA SER A 36 -19.11 3.34 -3.88
C SER A 36 -18.26 4.25 -4.77
N PRO A 37 -18.79 5.37 -5.28
CA PRO A 37 -18.01 6.37 -6.02
C PRO A 37 -16.72 6.81 -5.31
N ALA A 38 -16.75 6.96 -3.99
CA ALA A 38 -15.58 7.32 -3.18
C ALA A 38 -14.43 6.30 -3.26
N ALA A 39 -14.74 5.01 -3.49
CA ALA A 39 -13.72 3.98 -3.66
C ALA A 39 -13.00 4.13 -5.00
N THR A 40 -13.74 4.42 -6.07
CA THR A 40 -13.20 4.72 -7.40
C THR A 40 -12.35 5.99 -7.38
N GLU A 41 -12.82 7.04 -6.71
CA GLU A 41 -12.07 8.29 -6.56
C GLU A 41 -10.73 8.06 -5.85
N LEU A 42 -10.72 7.34 -4.72
CA LEU A 42 -9.50 7.01 -3.99
C LEU A 42 -8.53 6.18 -4.84
N ALA A 43 -9.04 5.18 -5.56
CA ALA A 43 -8.22 4.35 -6.44
C ALA A 43 -7.54 5.18 -7.54
N ASN A 44 -8.26 6.11 -8.16
CA ASN A 44 -7.72 7.00 -9.19
C ASN A 44 -6.69 7.97 -8.61
N LEU A 45 -6.99 8.60 -7.47
CA LEU A 45 -6.06 9.51 -6.81
C LEU A 45 -4.74 8.81 -6.48
N LEU A 46 -4.80 7.59 -5.95
CA LEU A 46 -3.60 6.78 -5.71
C LEU A 46 -2.87 6.46 -7.01
N ALA A 47 -3.57 6.02 -8.06
CA ALA A 47 -2.95 5.71 -9.34
C ALA A 47 -2.22 6.91 -9.97
N GLU A 48 -2.73 8.14 -9.80
CA GLU A 48 -2.15 9.37 -10.35
C GLU A 48 -1.02 9.98 -9.49
N SER A 49 -0.98 9.65 -8.20
CA SER A 49 -0.08 10.30 -7.24
C SER A 49 1.01 9.39 -6.69
N ILE A 50 0.86 8.06 -6.75
CA ILE A 50 1.73 7.11 -6.04
C ILE A 50 3.22 7.22 -6.41
N GLU A 51 3.53 7.57 -7.67
CA GLU A 51 4.91 7.77 -8.14
C GLU A 51 5.57 9.04 -7.58
N LYS A 52 4.77 9.97 -7.05
CA LYS A 52 5.23 11.27 -6.53
C LYS A 52 5.44 11.24 -5.01
N LEU A 53 5.04 10.14 -4.36
CA LEU A 53 5.10 10.02 -2.92
C LEU A 53 6.47 9.51 -2.48
N ASP A 54 7.03 10.14 -1.46
CA ASP A 54 8.23 9.62 -0.81
C ASP A 54 7.91 8.39 0.06
N GLU A 55 8.94 7.68 0.50
CA GLU A 55 8.74 6.48 1.31
C GLU A 55 8.01 6.75 2.62
N ALA A 56 8.24 7.90 3.24
CA ALA A 56 7.61 8.25 4.50
C ALA A 56 6.11 8.48 4.30
N GLU A 57 5.71 9.11 3.19
CA GLU A 57 4.33 9.28 2.75
C GLU A 57 3.65 7.94 2.46
N LEU A 58 4.31 7.05 1.72
CA LEU A 58 3.84 5.70 1.43
C LEU A 58 3.61 4.89 2.72
N ARG A 59 4.53 4.98 3.68
CA ARG A 59 4.39 4.35 5.01
C ARG A 59 3.19 4.91 5.77
N ARG A 60 3.00 6.23 5.78
CA ARG A 60 1.87 6.89 6.46
C ARG A 60 0.51 6.47 5.88
N LEU A 61 0.38 6.45 4.55
CA LEU A 61 -0.85 6.01 3.88
C LEU A 61 -1.14 4.53 4.18
N SER A 62 -0.12 3.67 4.08
CA SER A 62 -0.24 2.24 4.39
C SER A 62 -0.70 2.01 5.84
N ALA A 63 -0.12 2.72 6.80
CA ALA A 63 -0.53 2.65 8.20
C ALA A 63 -1.99 3.10 8.39
N SER A 64 -2.41 4.16 7.70
CA SER A 64 -3.78 4.70 7.77
C SER A 64 -4.81 3.69 7.27
N ILE A 65 -4.54 3.01 6.15
CA ILE A 65 -5.41 1.95 5.62
C ILE A 65 -5.51 0.79 6.61
N ARG A 66 -4.38 0.32 7.15
CA ARG A 66 -4.34 -0.76 8.15
C ARG A 66 -5.15 -0.41 9.41
N ALA A 67 -4.99 0.81 9.93
CA ALA A 67 -5.76 1.29 11.07
C ALA A 67 -7.27 1.35 10.77
N ALA A 68 -7.67 1.79 9.57
CA ALA A 68 -9.07 1.82 9.17
C ALA A 68 -9.70 0.42 9.08
N LEU A 69 -8.94 -0.58 8.62
CA LEU A 69 -9.37 -1.98 8.58
C LEU A 69 -9.48 -2.58 10.00
N GLY A 70 -8.52 -2.27 10.89
CA GLY A 70 -8.54 -2.74 12.28
C GLY A 70 -9.72 -2.21 13.11
N ARG A 71 -10.27 -1.04 12.77
CA ARG A 71 -11.47 -0.49 13.43
C ARG A 71 -12.79 -1.18 13.04
N ARG A 72 -12.78 -2.03 12.01
CA ARG A 72 -13.98 -2.74 11.53
C ARG A 72 -14.13 -4.13 12.14
N GLY A 73 -13.12 -4.60 12.88
CA GLY A 73 -13.13 -5.85 13.64
C GLY A 73 -13.59 -5.64 15.08
#